data_AF-U4UKF3-F1
#
_entry.id   AF-U4UKF3-F1
#
_cell.length_a   1.000
_cell.length_b   1.000
_cell.length_c   1.000
_cell.angle_alpha   90.00
_cell.angle_beta   90.00
_cell.angle_gamma   90.00
#
_symmetry.space_group_name_H-M   'P 1'
#
loop_
_entity.id
_entity.type
_entity.pdbx_description
1 polymer ?
#
loop_
_entity_poly.entity_id
_entity_poly.type
_entity_poly.pdbx_seq_one_letter_code
_entity_poly.pdbx_strand_id
1 'polypeptide(L)'
;MEKAKTIEVGLQMAAETSEGLPSNEVGMKRKRTFMSSAKYIISHMTIEPVLVFYILPSMMITIAVQNLNLEKACRVNLGISAEHCDAIANRSELAYPDYQRDEEQVQTLATYMTILKNIVSKLCDNMRNLLIIESVIPGIILLFLGAWSDKFQKRKPCMLVPVLGDVLSVTGLLFCTYFYYEWPMEVNSLCESFFPAITGSWFAMFTGVYSYISDLSTEEERTMRIGAVNMLANVSMCIGTALSGIFYRVVGFYGVYLIALCMYSVSLVYGYFFIHDPKEESSDNAIAQKSKGFLRWPPYGDTGL
;
A
#
# COMPACT_ATOMS: atom_id res chain seq x y z
N MET A 1 9.13 10.08 -55.28
CA MET A 1 8.86 11.53 -55.34
C MET A 1 7.37 11.88 -55.28
N GLU A 2 6.47 11.02 -55.75
CA GLU A 2 5.01 11.29 -55.74
C GLU A 2 4.38 11.29 -54.32
N LYS A 3 4.85 10.42 -53.41
CA LYS A 3 4.37 10.38 -52.01
C LYS A 3 4.79 11.58 -51.14
N ALA A 4 5.82 12.33 -51.53
CA ALA A 4 6.25 13.52 -50.79
C ALA A 4 5.36 14.73 -51.11
N LYS A 5 4.91 14.85 -52.37
CA LYS A 5 3.98 15.90 -52.81
C LYS A 5 2.59 15.78 -52.17
N THR A 6 2.11 14.56 -51.93
CA THR A 6 0.79 14.35 -51.29
C THR A 6 0.76 14.81 -49.83
N ILE A 7 1.91 14.75 -49.13
CA ILE A 7 2.01 15.16 -47.72
C ILE A 7 2.09 16.70 -47.61
N GLU A 8 2.80 17.38 -48.51
CA GLU A 8 2.84 18.85 -48.54
C GLU A 8 1.48 19.48 -48.86
N VAL A 9 0.71 18.87 -49.78
CA VAL A 9 -0.65 19.34 -50.11
C VAL A 9 -1.61 19.13 -48.93
N GLY A 10 -1.48 18.01 -48.19
CA GLY A 10 -2.26 17.77 -46.98
C GLY A 10 -1.95 18.74 -45.83
N LEU A 11 -0.69 19.19 -45.72
CA LEU A 11 -0.27 20.14 -44.68
C LEU A 11 -0.77 21.57 -44.98
N GLN A 12 -0.82 21.97 -46.26
CA GLN A 12 -1.36 23.28 -46.67
C GLN A 12 -2.88 23.35 -46.48
N MET A 13 -3.62 22.28 -46.78
CA MET A 13 -5.07 22.23 -46.55
C MET A 13 -5.44 22.27 -45.04
N ALA A 14 -4.60 21.70 -44.17
CA ALA A 14 -4.79 21.78 -42.73
C ALA A 14 -4.49 23.18 -42.15
N ALA A 15 -3.59 23.95 -42.78
CA ALA A 15 -3.25 25.29 -42.34
C ALA A 15 -4.35 26.32 -42.65
N GLU A 16 -4.98 26.23 -43.83
CA GLU A 16 -6.05 27.16 -44.26
C GLU A 16 -7.37 26.94 -43.52
N THR A 17 -7.61 25.74 -42.97
CA THR A 17 -8.83 25.45 -42.19
C THR A 17 -8.82 26.12 -40.80
N SER A 18 -7.69 26.73 -40.39
CA SER A 18 -7.54 27.41 -39.09
C SER A 18 -7.82 28.92 -39.11
N GLU A 19 -8.07 29.54 -40.27
CA GLU A 19 -8.24 31.01 -40.40
C GLU A 19 -9.68 31.50 -40.57
N GLY A 20 -10.71 30.68 -40.34
CA GLY A 20 -12.10 31.11 -40.48
C GLY A 20 -12.98 30.78 -39.27
N LEU A 21 -13.53 31.83 -38.62
CA LEU A 21 -14.69 31.88 -37.70
C LEU A 21 -14.42 31.83 -36.18
N PRO A 22 -15.20 32.60 -35.36
CA PRO A 22 -14.80 33.92 -34.90
C PRO A 22 -14.41 33.95 -33.41
N SER A 23 -13.67 35.01 -33.07
CA SER A 23 -13.33 35.46 -31.73
C SER A 23 -14.57 35.64 -30.84
N ASN A 24 -14.76 34.77 -29.84
CA ASN A 24 -15.19 35.10 -28.47
C ASN A 24 -15.28 33.82 -27.62
N GLU A 25 -14.82 33.91 -26.38
CA GLU A 25 -14.67 32.83 -25.37
C GLU A 25 -13.36 32.03 -25.37
N VAL A 26 -12.22 32.71 -25.52
CA VAL A 26 -10.98 32.20 -24.90
C VAL A 26 -11.02 32.54 -23.41
N GLY A 27 -11.69 31.66 -22.64
CA GLY A 27 -11.57 31.62 -21.19
C GLY A 27 -10.10 31.46 -20.81
N MET A 28 -9.54 32.51 -20.23
CA MET A 28 -8.17 32.61 -19.73
C MET A 28 -7.80 31.40 -18.85
N LYS A 29 -7.15 30.37 -19.42
CA LYS A 29 -6.51 29.29 -18.66
C LYS A 29 -5.38 29.90 -17.82
N ARG A 30 -5.70 30.27 -16.59
CA ARG A 30 -4.76 30.76 -15.57
C ARG A 30 -3.64 29.72 -15.42
N LYS A 31 -2.40 30.04 -15.84
CA LYS A 31 -1.20 29.24 -15.54
C LYS A 31 -1.09 29.12 -14.03
N ARG A 32 -1.55 28.01 -13.47
CA ARG A 32 -1.34 27.68 -12.06
C ARG A 32 0.15 27.32 -11.91
N THR A 33 0.83 27.97 -10.96
CA THR A 33 2.19 27.63 -10.54
C THR A 33 2.26 26.13 -10.23
N PHE A 34 3.35 25.44 -10.56
CA PHE A 34 3.50 23.99 -10.29
C PHE A 34 3.11 23.60 -8.85
N MET A 35 3.48 24.42 -7.86
CA MET A 35 3.07 24.25 -6.45
C MET A 35 1.57 24.46 -6.20
N SER A 36 0.89 25.36 -6.91
CA SER A 36 -0.55 25.59 -6.72
C SER A 36 -1.41 24.57 -7.46
N SER A 37 -0.93 24.03 -8.59
CA SER A 37 -1.51 22.84 -9.22
C SER A 37 -1.33 21.59 -8.35
N ALA A 38 -0.12 21.37 -7.83
CA ALA A 38 0.16 20.25 -6.91
C ALA A 38 -0.71 20.34 -5.65
N LYS A 39 -0.76 21.50 -5.00
CA LYS A 39 -1.55 21.72 -3.79
C LYS A 39 -3.07 21.55 -4.01
N TYR A 40 -3.58 21.97 -5.17
CA TYR A 40 -4.99 21.80 -5.52
C TYR A 40 -5.36 20.32 -5.76
N ILE A 41 -4.47 19.57 -6.41
CA ILE A 41 -4.68 18.14 -6.70
C ILE A 41 -4.57 17.30 -5.43
N ILE A 42 -3.54 17.52 -4.61
CA ILE A 42 -3.35 16.92 -3.28
C ILE A 42 -4.57 17.20 -2.39
N SER A 43 -5.11 18.42 -2.44
CA SER A 43 -6.31 18.81 -1.67
C SER A 43 -7.60 18.11 -2.09
N HIS A 44 -7.68 17.52 -3.28
CA HIS A 44 -8.87 16.82 -3.78
C HIS A 44 -8.71 15.28 -3.77
N MET A 45 -7.60 14.75 -3.23
CA MET A 45 -7.32 13.32 -3.19
C MET A 45 -7.60 12.73 -1.80
N THR A 46 -8.68 11.96 -1.68
CA THR A 46 -9.16 11.38 -0.41
C THR A 46 -8.37 10.15 0.06
N ILE A 47 -7.52 9.56 -0.79
CA ILE A 47 -6.83 8.27 -0.52
C ILE A 47 -5.47 8.46 0.16
N GLU A 48 -4.85 9.64 -0.01
CA GLU A 48 -3.50 9.93 0.49
C GLU A 48 -3.36 9.72 2.02
N PRO A 49 -4.32 10.15 2.87
CA PRO A 49 -4.23 9.89 4.30
C PRO A 49 -4.25 8.39 4.63
N VAL A 50 -5.10 7.60 3.94
CA VAL A 50 -5.17 6.13 4.13
C VAL A 50 -3.80 5.51 3.91
N LEU A 51 -3.12 5.93 2.84
CA LEU A 51 -1.82 5.40 2.44
C LEU A 51 -0.73 5.77 3.45
N VAL A 52 -0.73 7.01 3.96
CA VAL A 52 0.22 7.43 4.99
C VAL A 52 0.02 6.63 6.27
N PHE A 53 -1.23 6.50 6.74
CA PHE A 53 -1.56 5.73 7.94
C PHE A 53 -1.42 4.21 7.76
N TYR A 54 -1.23 3.73 6.53
CA TYR A 54 -0.90 2.35 6.23
C TYR A 54 0.62 2.11 6.19
N ILE A 55 1.36 2.94 5.45
CA ILE A 55 2.80 2.78 5.23
C ILE A 55 3.61 3.14 6.49
N LEU A 56 3.23 4.20 7.20
CA LEU A 56 3.99 4.66 8.36
C LEU A 56 4.11 3.58 9.46
N PRO A 57 3.01 2.98 9.97
CA PRO A 57 3.12 1.95 11.01
C PRO A 57 3.83 0.68 10.53
N SER A 58 3.65 0.30 9.26
CA SER A 58 4.32 -0.87 8.69
C SER A 58 5.85 -0.76 8.74
N MET A 59 6.39 0.45 8.56
CA MET A 59 7.82 0.72 8.66
C MET A 59 8.28 0.89 10.11
N MET A 60 7.44 1.45 10.98
CA MET A 60 7.75 1.55 12.42
C MET A 60 7.95 0.19 13.09
N ILE A 61 7.16 -0.81 12.71
CA ILE A 61 7.16 -2.14 13.32
C ILE A 61 8.44 -2.93 12.99
N THR A 62 9.10 -2.65 11.87
CA THR A 62 10.23 -3.44 11.34
C THR A 62 11.31 -3.75 12.38
N ILE A 63 11.85 -2.73 13.06
CA ILE A 63 12.91 -2.89 14.06
C ILE A 63 12.41 -3.68 15.28
N ALA A 64 11.18 -3.42 15.73
CA ALA A 64 10.61 -4.14 16.87
C ALA A 64 10.46 -5.63 16.57
N VAL A 65 10.00 -6.00 15.37
CA VAL A 65 9.91 -7.40 14.94
C VAL A 65 11.28 -8.04 14.80
N GLN A 66 12.25 -7.34 14.21
CA GLN A 66 13.62 -7.85 14.09
C GLN A 66 14.23 -8.16 15.46
N ASN A 67 14.08 -7.24 16.42
CA ASN A 67 14.60 -7.43 17.77
C ASN A 67 13.84 -8.53 18.52
N LEU A 68 12.52 -8.62 18.35
CA LEU A 68 11.72 -9.66 18.98
C LEU A 68 12.15 -11.05 18.49
N ASN A 69 12.41 -11.17 17.18
CA ASN A 69 12.95 -12.38 16.59
C ASN A 69 14.33 -12.70 17.17
N LEU A 70 15.26 -11.74 17.24
CA LEU A 70 16.59 -11.95 17.83
C LEU A 70 16.52 -12.41 19.29
N GLU A 71 15.72 -11.75 20.13
CA GLU A 71 15.59 -12.11 21.55
C GLU A 71 14.97 -13.50 21.73
N LYS A 72 13.98 -13.87 20.90
CA LYS A 72 13.41 -15.22 20.93
C LYS A 72 14.38 -16.28 20.40
N ALA A 73 15.23 -15.96 19.42
CA ALA A 73 16.27 -16.88 18.94
C ALA A 73 17.21 -17.25 20.07
N CYS A 74 17.69 -16.23 20.79
CA CYS A 74 18.68 -16.40 21.84
C CYS A 74 18.09 -17.14 23.05
N ARG A 75 16.91 -16.72 23.52
CA ARG A 75 16.32 -17.22 24.77
C ARG A 75 15.55 -18.52 24.61
N VAL A 76 14.77 -18.67 23.53
CA VAL A 76 13.85 -19.81 23.36
C VAL A 76 14.46 -20.90 22.50
N ASN A 77 15.06 -20.55 21.35
CA ASN A 77 15.59 -21.55 20.43
C ASN A 77 16.98 -22.06 20.86
N LEU A 78 17.88 -21.18 21.30
CA LEU A 78 19.24 -21.53 21.72
C LEU A 78 19.37 -21.78 23.24
N GLY A 79 18.38 -21.37 24.03
CA GLY A 79 18.36 -21.61 25.48
C GLY A 79 19.51 -20.94 26.25
N ILE A 80 20.07 -19.85 25.71
CA ILE A 80 21.16 -19.10 26.34
C ILE A 80 20.60 -18.33 27.56
N SER A 81 21.43 -18.09 28.58
CA SER A 81 21.02 -17.35 29.79
C SER A 81 20.53 -15.94 29.45
N ALA A 82 19.52 -15.46 30.18
CA ALA A 82 18.90 -14.16 29.93
C ALA A 82 19.91 -13.01 29.97
N GLU A 83 20.85 -13.05 30.93
CA GLU A 83 21.91 -12.05 31.09
C GLU A 83 22.87 -12.01 29.87
N HIS A 84 23.16 -13.16 29.28
CA HIS A 84 24.01 -13.22 28.08
C HIS A 84 23.25 -12.76 26.83
N CYS A 85 21.96 -13.09 26.70
CA CYS A 85 21.13 -12.55 25.62
C CYS A 85 20.93 -11.03 25.71
N ASP A 86 20.83 -10.48 26.92
CA ASP A 86 20.75 -9.02 27.14
C ASP A 86 22.08 -8.33 26.83
N ALA A 87 23.21 -9.00 27.10
CA ALA A 87 24.53 -8.54 26.69
C ALA A 87 24.67 -8.50 25.15
N ILE A 88 24.16 -9.50 24.45
CA ILE A 88 24.10 -9.53 22.97
C ILE A 88 23.18 -8.44 22.43
N ALA A 89 22.00 -8.24 23.03
CA ALA A 89 21.07 -7.18 22.62
C ALA A 89 21.64 -5.77 22.81
N ASN A 90 22.39 -5.55 23.89
CA ASN A 90 23.04 -4.26 24.20
C ASN A 90 24.42 -4.08 23.57
N ARG A 91 24.90 -5.05 22.79
CA ARG A 91 26.25 -5.08 22.19
C ARG A 91 27.38 -4.88 23.22
N SER A 92 27.30 -5.54 24.37
CA SER A 92 28.32 -5.45 25.41
C SER A 92 29.39 -6.54 25.24
N GLU A 93 30.35 -6.26 24.36
CA GLU A 93 31.42 -7.20 23.93
C GLU A 93 32.33 -7.69 25.09
N LEU A 94 32.43 -6.94 26.18
CA LEU A 94 33.37 -7.19 27.29
C LEU A 94 32.81 -8.11 28.40
N ALA A 95 31.56 -8.54 28.30
CA ALA A 95 30.88 -9.26 29.39
C ALA A 95 31.14 -10.78 29.40
N TYR A 96 31.43 -11.41 28.24
CA TYR A 96 31.52 -12.86 28.12
C TYR A 96 32.66 -13.34 27.20
N PRO A 97 33.39 -14.42 27.54
CA PRO A 97 34.56 -14.90 26.80
C PRO A 97 34.26 -15.52 25.42
N ASP A 98 33.00 -15.80 25.08
CA ASP A 98 32.56 -16.38 23.79
C ASP A 98 31.57 -15.48 23.01
N TYR A 99 31.49 -14.19 23.37
CA TYR A 99 30.51 -13.23 22.87
C TYR A 99 30.38 -13.20 21.32
N GLN A 100 31.51 -13.20 20.58
CA GLN A 100 31.46 -13.13 19.11
C GLN A 100 30.88 -14.38 18.45
N ARG A 101 31.11 -15.57 19.03
CA ARG A 101 30.57 -16.83 18.48
C ARG A 101 29.06 -16.91 18.69
N ASP A 102 28.60 -16.52 19.87
CA ASP A 102 27.19 -16.59 20.24
C ASP A 102 26.39 -15.48 19.55
N GLU A 103 26.97 -14.27 19.37
CA GLU A 103 26.38 -13.22 18.53
C GLU A 103 26.26 -13.69 17.06
N GLU A 104 27.31 -14.29 16.49
CA GLU A 104 27.25 -14.85 15.13
C GLU A 104 26.19 -15.96 15.01
N GLN A 105 26.06 -16.84 16.01
CA GLN A 105 25.04 -17.88 16.02
C GLN A 105 23.62 -17.33 16.15
N VAL A 106 23.39 -16.35 17.02
CA VAL A 106 22.09 -15.69 17.20
C VAL A 106 21.71 -14.91 15.94
N GLN A 107 22.63 -14.14 15.38
CA GLN A 107 22.40 -13.39 14.14
C GLN A 107 22.24 -14.31 12.94
N THR A 108 23.05 -15.36 12.84
CA THR A 108 22.91 -16.37 11.79
C THR A 108 21.59 -17.09 11.97
N LEU A 109 21.15 -17.44 13.18
CA LEU A 109 19.85 -18.07 13.39
C LEU A 109 18.70 -17.10 13.10
N ALA A 110 18.74 -15.84 13.53
CA ALA A 110 17.69 -14.87 13.27
C ALA A 110 17.64 -14.43 11.80
N THR A 111 18.79 -14.32 11.14
CA THR A 111 18.91 -14.06 9.70
C THR A 111 18.51 -15.30 8.92
N TYR A 112 19.00 -16.47 9.31
CA TYR A 112 18.55 -17.75 8.79
C TYR A 112 17.07 -17.95 9.08
N MET A 113 16.46 -17.36 10.12
CA MET A 113 15.03 -17.42 10.44
C MET A 113 14.19 -16.41 9.67
N THR A 114 14.76 -15.24 9.39
CA THR A 114 14.23 -14.26 8.43
C THR A 114 14.29 -14.84 7.02
N ILE A 115 15.32 -15.62 6.71
CA ILE A 115 15.44 -16.43 5.49
C ILE A 115 14.62 -17.72 5.62
N LEU A 116 14.46 -18.31 6.80
CA LEU A 116 13.61 -19.48 7.13
C LEU A 116 12.16 -19.01 7.28
N LYS A 117 11.78 -17.76 7.01
CA LYS A 117 10.42 -17.45 6.51
C LYS A 117 10.11 -18.36 5.31
N ASN A 118 11.13 -18.66 4.51
CA ASN A 118 11.08 -19.66 3.44
C ASN A 118 11.13 -21.12 3.92
N ILE A 119 11.34 -21.37 5.22
CA ILE A 119 11.62 -22.69 5.79
C ILE A 119 10.77 -23.00 7.05
N VAL A 120 9.90 -22.11 7.54
CA VAL A 120 8.67 -22.55 8.22
C VAL A 120 7.75 -23.28 7.20
N SER A 121 8.06 -23.15 5.91
CA SER A 121 7.77 -24.12 4.84
C SER A 121 8.30 -25.55 5.05
N LYS A 122 9.38 -25.78 5.83
CA LYS A 122 9.82 -27.13 6.25
C LYS A 122 8.89 -27.76 7.29
N LEU A 123 8.08 -27.00 8.03
CA LEU A 123 6.95 -27.62 8.73
C LEU A 123 5.84 -28.07 7.76
N CYS A 124 5.94 -27.69 6.49
CA CYS A 124 5.23 -28.28 5.35
C CYS A 124 6.14 -29.28 4.61
N ASP A 125 6.77 -30.20 5.34
CA ASP A 125 7.67 -31.29 4.87
C ASP A 125 7.05 -32.26 3.84
N ASN A 126 5.91 -31.92 3.21
CA ASN A 126 5.35 -32.66 2.08
C ASN A 126 4.97 -31.81 0.86
N MET A 127 5.66 -30.70 0.56
CA MET A 127 5.54 -30.01 -0.74
C MET A 127 6.89 -29.49 -1.24
N ARG A 128 7.58 -30.37 -1.96
CA ARG A 128 8.96 -30.30 -2.47
C ARG A 128 9.34 -29.12 -3.41
N ASN A 129 8.50 -28.12 -3.68
CA ASN A 129 8.82 -27.06 -4.66
C ASN A 129 8.34 -25.66 -4.22
N LEU A 130 8.86 -25.18 -3.09
CA LEU A 130 8.36 -23.98 -2.39
C LEU A 130 9.29 -22.75 -2.50
N LEU A 131 10.32 -22.77 -3.34
CA LEU A 131 11.20 -21.59 -3.56
C LEU A 131 10.52 -20.51 -4.42
N ILE A 132 9.41 -20.85 -5.09
CA ILE A 132 8.71 -19.99 -6.04
C ILE A 132 7.60 -19.15 -5.35
N ILE A 133 7.24 -19.48 -4.11
CA ILE A 133 5.94 -19.14 -3.52
C ILE A 133 5.89 -17.78 -2.81
N GLU A 134 7.01 -17.25 -2.34
CA GLU A 134 7.01 -15.94 -1.67
C GLU A 134 6.62 -14.79 -2.63
N SER A 135 6.82 -14.99 -3.94
CA SER A 135 6.41 -14.04 -4.98
C SER A 135 5.22 -14.53 -5.81
N VAL A 136 5.11 -15.84 -6.03
CA VAL A 136 4.07 -16.40 -6.91
C VAL A 136 2.75 -16.61 -6.21
N ILE A 137 2.69 -16.92 -4.90
CA ILE A 137 1.39 -16.98 -4.20
C ILE A 137 0.75 -15.60 -4.09
N PRO A 138 1.43 -14.56 -3.54
CA PRO A 138 0.85 -13.23 -3.57
C PRO A 138 0.65 -12.76 -5.01
N GLY A 139 1.52 -13.11 -5.97
CA GLY A 139 1.31 -12.84 -7.39
C GLY A 139 0.03 -13.45 -7.97
N ILE A 140 -0.26 -14.72 -7.69
CA ILE A 140 -1.48 -15.40 -8.12
C ILE A 140 -2.70 -14.77 -7.44
N ILE A 141 -2.62 -14.51 -6.13
CA ILE A 141 -3.68 -13.82 -5.39
C ILE A 141 -3.91 -12.42 -5.96
N LEU A 142 -2.87 -11.66 -6.29
CA LEU A 142 -2.95 -10.36 -6.95
C LEU A 142 -3.59 -10.46 -8.33
N LEU A 143 -3.32 -11.51 -9.09
CA LEU A 143 -3.97 -11.74 -10.39
C LEU A 143 -5.46 -12.04 -10.20
N PHE A 144 -5.83 -12.88 -9.24
CA PHE A 144 -7.24 -13.17 -8.94
C PHE A 144 -7.98 -11.96 -8.36
N LEU A 145 -7.34 -11.25 -7.43
CA LEU A 145 -7.90 -10.10 -6.72
C LEU A 145 -7.95 -8.88 -7.62
N GLY A 146 -6.97 -8.72 -8.51
CA GLY A 146 -6.97 -7.75 -9.61
C GLY A 146 -8.06 -8.06 -10.63
N ALA A 147 -8.15 -9.30 -11.12
CA ALA A 147 -9.22 -9.72 -12.04
C ALA A 147 -10.62 -9.59 -11.41
N TRP A 148 -10.75 -9.87 -10.12
CA TRP A 148 -11.98 -9.67 -9.36
C TRP A 148 -12.30 -8.17 -9.21
N SER A 149 -11.33 -7.35 -8.81
CA SER A 149 -11.45 -5.89 -8.70
C SER A 149 -11.87 -5.27 -10.03
N ASP A 150 -11.28 -5.72 -11.15
CA ASP A 150 -11.63 -5.26 -12.49
C ASP A 150 -13.01 -5.75 -12.95
N LYS A 151 -13.36 -7.03 -12.69
CA LYS A 151 -14.66 -7.60 -13.09
C LYS A 151 -15.83 -6.98 -12.34
N PHE A 152 -15.67 -6.77 -11.03
CA PHE A 152 -16.71 -6.20 -10.18
C PHE A 152 -16.65 -4.66 -10.12
N GLN A 153 -15.58 -4.05 -10.65
CA GLN A 153 -15.31 -2.60 -10.61
C GLN A 153 -15.44 -1.99 -9.20
N LYS A 154 -15.17 -2.79 -8.18
CA LYS A 154 -15.14 -2.37 -6.77
C LYS A 154 -13.69 -2.24 -6.34
N ARG A 155 -13.24 -1.01 -6.16
CA ARG A 155 -11.84 -0.69 -5.82
C ARG A 155 -11.63 -0.65 -4.30
N LYS A 156 -12.67 -0.30 -3.54
CA LYS A 156 -12.67 -0.23 -2.07
C LYS A 156 -12.21 -1.53 -1.38
N PRO A 157 -12.68 -2.74 -1.75
CA PRO A 157 -12.24 -3.97 -1.08
C PRO A 157 -10.78 -4.30 -1.38
N CYS A 158 -10.28 -3.94 -2.57
CA CYS A 158 -8.87 -4.13 -2.95
C CYS A 158 -7.91 -3.36 -2.04
N MET A 159 -8.33 -2.18 -1.56
CA MET A 159 -7.54 -1.36 -0.62
C MET A 159 -7.73 -1.78 0.84
N LEU A 160 -8.94 -2.18 1.25
CA LEU A 160 -9.23 -2.49 2.66
C LEU A 160 -8.74 -3.88 3.10
N VAL A 161 -8.73 -4.87 2.20
CA VAL A 161 -8.30 -6.24 2.51
C VAL A 161 -6.83 -6.30 2.97
N PRO A 162 -5.86 -5.63 2.32
CA PRO A 162 -4.48 -5.54 2.82
C PRO A 162 -4.37 -4.95 4.22
N VAL A 163 -5.08 -3.85 4.49
CA VAL A 163 -5.09 -3.18 5.80
C VAL A 163 -5.61 -4.13 6.89
N LEU A 164 -6.67 -4.90 6.60
CA LEU A 164 -7.18 -5.93 7.50
C LEU A 164 -6.15 -7.04 7.77
N GLY A 165 -5.44 -7.48 6.74
CA GLY A 165 -4.38 -8.48 6.89
C GLY A 165 -3.26 -8.02 7.81
N ASP A 166 -2.84 -6.76 7.70
CA ASP A 166 -1.82 -6.18 8.56
C ASP A 166 -2.31 -5.96 10.00
N VAL A 167 -3.58 -5.60 10.20
CA VAL A 167 -4.21 -5.56 11.54
C VAL A 167 -4.15 -6.94 12.21
N LEU A 168 -4.49 -8.00 11.47
CA LEU A 168 -4.43 -9.38 11.98
C LEU A 168 -2.99 -9.82 12.26
N SER A 169 -2.04 -9.46 11.39
CA SER A 169 -0.62 -9.73 11.57
C SER A 169 -0.09 -9.09 12.86
N VAL A 170 -0.32 -7.78 13.05
CA VAL A 170 0.12 -7.06 14.25
C VAL A 170 -0.54 -7.58 15.52
N THR A 171 -1.82 -7.95 15.43
CA THR A 171 -2.53 -8.58 16.56
C THR A 171 -1.89 -9.94 16.92
N GLY A 172 -1.51 -10.73 15.92
CA GLY A 172 -0.78 -11.98 16.09
C GLY A 172 0.59 -11.77 16.75
N LEU A 173 1.35 -10.75 16.32
CA LEU A 173 2.63 -10.37 16.91
C LEU A 173 2.47 -9.91 18.38
N LEU A 174 1.38 -9.21 18.70
CA LEU A 174 1.07 -8.81 20.08
C LEU A 174 0.83 -10.04 20.97
N PHE A 175 0.09 -11.05 20.47
CA PHE A 175 -0.08 -12.32 21.18
C PHE A 175 1.24 -13.09 21.32
N CYS A 176 2.08 -13.09 20.28
CA CYS A 176 3.42 -13.70 20.34
C CYS A 176 4.32 -13.02 21.39
N THR A 177 4.15 -11.72 21.60
CA THR A 177 4.85 -10.96 22.64
C THR A 177 4.31 -11.30 24.03
N TYR A 178 2.99 -11.49 24.16
CA TYR A 178 2.35 -11.91 25.42
C TYR A 178 2.77 -13.32 25.86
N PHE A 179 2.72 -14.30 24.94
CA PHE A 179 3.20 -15.66 25.14
C PHE A 179 4.67 -15.79 24.75
N TYR A 180 5.51 -14.97 25.39
CA TYR A 180 6.91 -14.83 25.01
C TYR A 180 7.68 -16.16 25.10
N TYR A 181 7.48 -16.92 26.19
CA TYR A 181 8.25 -18.13 26.50
C TYR A 181 7.60 -19.41 25.97
N GLU A 182 6.29 -19.41 25.75
CA GLU A 182 5.54 -20.57 25.30
C GLU A 182 5.60 -20.73 23.77
N TRP A 183 5.67 -19.61 23.03
CA TRP A 183 5.62 -19.63 21.58
C TRP A 183 6.99 -19.39 20.96
N PRO A 184 7.49 -20.34 20.15
CA PRO A 184 8.81 -20.24 19.56
C PRO A 184 8.79 -19.24 18.40
N MET A 185 9.96 -18.82 17.95
CA MET A 185 10.09 -17.72 16.97
C MET A 185 9.40 -18.02 15.63
N GLU A 186 9.28 -19.30 15.26
CA GLU A 186 8.60 -19.74 14.03
C GLU A 186 7.17 -19.21 13.96
N VAL A 187 6.46 -19.17 15.09
CA VAL A 187 5.08 -18.68 15.16
C VAL A 187 5.02 -17.17 14.92
N ASN A 188 6.01 -16.43 15.41
CA ASN A 188 6.11 -14.98 15.18
C ASN A 188 6.28 -14.68 13.69
N SER A 189 7.16 -15.44 13.04
CA SER A 189 7.45 -15.37 11.61
C SER A 189 6.21 -15.74 10.77
N LEU A 190 5.43 -16.73 11.20
CA LEU A 190 4.16 -17.09 10.57
C LEU A 190 3.12 -15.98 10.69
N CYS A 191 2.89 -15.45 11.89
CA CYS A 191 1.94 -14.35 12.08
C CYS A 191 2.29 -13.13 11.23
N GLU A 192 3.58 -12.80 11.15
CA GLU A 192 4.07 -11.67 10.36
C GLU A 192 3.76 -11.83 8.86
N SER A 193 4.06 -12.99 8.28
CA SER A 193 4.01 -13.20 6.82
C SER A 193 2.70 -13.79 6.31
N PHE A 194 2.02 -14.63 7.09
CA PHE A 194 0.86 -15.40 6.63
C PHE A 194 -0.33 -14.51 6.29
N PHE A 195 -0.72 -13.61 7.20
CA PHE A 195 -1.88 -12.73 6.98
C PHE A 195 -1.65 -11.73 5.84
N PRO A 196 -0.49 -11.05 5.73
CA PRO A 196 -0.25 -10.15 4.61
C PRO A 196 -0.09 -10.89 3.26
N ALA A 197 0.43 -12.12 3.27
CA ALA A 197 0.56 -12.91 2.04
C ALA A 197 -0.81 -13.27 1.43
N ILE A 198 -1.80 -13.63 2.26
CA ILE A 198 -3.14 -13.96 1.77
C ILE A 198 -3.95 -12.72 1.36
N THR A 199 -3.66 -11.56 1.93
CA THR A 199 -4.35 -10.30 1.62
C THR A 199 -3.69 -9.50 0.50
N GLY A 200 -2.53 -9.94 0.01
CA GLY A 200 -1.78 -9.29 -1.06
C GLY A 200 -0.89 -8.11 -0.61
N SER A 201 -0.89 -7.81 0.69
CA SER A 201 0.01 -6.83 1.33
C SER A 201 0.11 -5.50 0.55
N TRP A 202 1.29 -4.90 0.50
CA TRP A 202 1.55 -3.61 -0.13
C TRP A 202 1.20 -3.60 -1.62
N PHE A 203 1.47 -4.70 -2.32
CA PHE A 203 1.23 -4.79 -3.75
C PHE A 203 -0.26 -4.65 -4.09
N ALA A 204 -1.15 -5.30 -3.32
CA ALA A 204 -2.59 -5.19 -3.53
C ALA A 204 -3.08 -3.77 -3.23
N MET A 205 -2.56 -3.15 -2.17
CA MET A 205 -2.87 -1.77 -1.81
C MET A 205 -2.48 -0.81 -2.94
N PHE A 206 -1.23 -0.88 -3.44
CA PHE A 206 -0.77 -0.01 -4.53
C PHE A 206 -1.51 -0.26 -5.84
N THR A 207 -1.78 -1.51 -6.21
CA THR A 207 -2.60 -1.83 -7.38
C THR A 207 -4.00 -1.23 -7.24
N GLY A 208 -4.63 -1.36 -6.08
CA GLY A 208 -5.92 -0.72 -5.80
C GLY A 208 -5.88 0.79 -5.95
N VAL A 209 -4.87 1.44 -5.36
CA VAL A 209 -4.68 2.91 -5.43
C VAL A 209 -4.45 3.39 -6.86
N TYR A 210 -3.58 2.71 -7.62
CA TYR A 210 -3.32 3.08 -9.00
C TYR A 210 -4.54 2.88 -9.89
N SER A 211 -5.28 1.77 -9.72
CA SER A 211 -6.53 1.52 -10.43
C SER A 211 -7.62 2.55 -10.08
N TYR A 212 -7.67 3.02 -8.84
CA TYR A 212 -8.63 4.05 -8.45
C TYR A 212 -8.28 5.44 -9.01
N ILE A 213 -7.01 5.84 -8.94
CA ILE A 213 -6.55 7.10 -9.55
C ILE A 213 -6.80 7.06 -11.05
N SER A 214 -6.52 5.91 -11.66
CA SER A 214 -6.81 5.57 -13.04
C SER A 214 -8.26 5.86 -13.46
N ASP A 215 -9.22 5.49 -12.61
CA ASP A 215 -10.64 5.58 -12.92
C ASP A 215 -11.19 7.01 -12.71
N LEU A 216 -10.57 7.82 -11.84
CA LEU A 216 -11.02 9.19 -11.52
C LEU A 216 -10.26 10.32 -12.23
N SER A 217 -9.08 10.03 -12.78
CA SER A 217 -8.21 11.06 -13.36
C SER A 217 -8.36 11.16 -14.88
N THR A 218 -8.20 12.37 -15.40
CA THR A 218 -8.02 12.60 -16.84
C THR A 218 -6.58 12.27 -17.25
N GLU A 219 -6.34 11.97 -18.54
CA GLU A 219 -5.00 11.60 -19.03
C GLU A 219 -3.90 12.62 -18.66
N GLU A 220 -4.26 13.91 -18.63
CA GLU A 220 -3.33 15.01 -18.33
C GLU A 220 -2.93 15.04 -16.83
N GLU A 221 -3.82 14.64 -15.92
CA GLU A 221 -3.58 14.69 -14.47
C GLU A 221 -3.08 13.36 -13.88
N ARG A 222 -3.34 12.23 -14.55
CA ARG A 222 -3.05 10.87 -14.06
C ARG A 222 -1.60 10.69 -13.65
N THR A 223 -0.66 11.07 -14.52
CA THR A 223 0.78 10.93 -14.28
C THR A 223 1.23 11.74 -13.06
N MET A 224 0.71 12.96 -12.90
CA MET A 224 1.04 13.82 -11.77
C MET A 224 0.52 13.27 -10.44
N ARG A 225 -0.70 12.72 -10.43
CA ARG A 225 -1.30 12.10 -9.24
C ARG A 225 -0.55 10.84 -8.81
N ILE A 226 -0.19 9.97 -9.75
CA ILE A 226 0.62 8.79 -9.48
C ILE A 226 1.99 9.19 -8.92
N GLY A 227 2.61 10.24 -9.46
CA GLY A 227 3.86 10.79 -8.95
C GLY A 227 3.75 11.30 -7.50
N ALA A 228 2.69 12.04 -7.19
CA ALA A 228 2.44 12.56 -5.84
C ALA A 228 2.26 11.42 -4.81
N VAL A 229 1.47 10.40 -5.15
CA VAL A 229 1.26 9.22 -4.31
C VAL A 229 2.57 8.48 -4.04
N ASN A 230 3.40 8.28 -5.05
CA ASN A 230 4.72 7.66 -4.88
C ASN A 230 5.64 8.50 -3.99
N MET A 231 5.65 9.82 -4.16
CA MET A 231 6.46 10.70 -3.30
C MET A 231 6.00 10.61 -1.84
N LEU A 232 4.69 10.66 -1.60
CA LEU A 232 4.12 10.56 -0.25
C LEU A 232 4.40 9.20 0.40
N ALA A 233 4.30 8.11 -0.37
CA ALA A 233 4.64 6.78 0.09
C ALA A 233 6.10 6.67 0.52
N ASN A 234 7.03 7.15 -0.31
CA ASN A 234 8.46 7.12 0.00
C ASN A 234 8.81 8.01 1.20
N VAL A 235 8.22 9.21 1.30
CA VAL A 235 8.41 10.10 2.47
C VAL A 235 7.90 9.42 3.74
N SER A 236 6.71 8.80 3.69
CA SER A 236 6.15 8.06 4.84
C SER A 236 7.05 6.91 5.25
N MET A 237 7.65 6.21 4.28
CA MET A 237 8.61 5.13 4.54
C MET A 237 9.87 5.65 5.23
N CYS A 238 10.48 6.73 4.71
CA CYS A 238 11.65 7.34 5.34
C CYS A 238 11.36 7.78 6.79
N ILE A 239 10.20 8.39 7.02
CA ILE A 239 9.78 8.82 8.36
C ILE A 239 9.58 7.60 9.26
N GLY A 240 8.86 6.58 8.81
CA GLY A 240 8.60 5.36 9.59
C GLY A 240 9.89 4.65 10.00
N THR A 241 10.84 4.53 9.07
CA THR A 241 12.15 3.90 9.34
C THR A 241 13.05 4.77 10.24
N ALA A 242 13.01 6.10 10.11
CA ALA A 242 13.75 6.98 11.01
C ALA A 242 13.22 6.92 12.45
N LEU A 243 11.90 6.78 12.59
CA LEU A 243 11.21 6.75 13.88
C LEU A 243 11.24 5.36 14.54
N SER A 244 11.31 4.27 13.76
CA SER A 244 11.20 2.89 14.27
C SER A 244 12.15 2.60 15.44
N GLY A 245 13.41 3.03 15.35
CA GLY A 245 14.41 2.81 16.40
C GLY A 245 14.14 3.62 17.69
N ILE A 246 13.62 4.84 17.56
CA ILE A 246 13.29 5.70 18.70
C ILE A 246 12.07 5.13 19.43
N PHE A 247 11.01 4.79 18.70
CA PHE A 247 9.81 4.21 19.28
C PHE A 247 10.09 2.87 19.98
N TYR A 248 10.94 2.04 19.37
CA TYR A 248 11.38 0.79 19.97
C TYR A 248 12.06 1.01 21.33
N ARG A 249 13.01 1.97 21.41
CA ARG A 249 13.74 2.26 22.65
C ARG A 249 12.88 2.88 23.75
N VAL A 250 11.90 3.70 23.40
CA VAL A 250 11.09 4.45 24.38
C VAL A 250 9.90 3.64 24.89
N VAL A 251 9.19 2.94 24.01
CA VAL A 251 7.89 2.32 24.34
C VAL A 251 7.96 0.78 24.38
N GLY A 252 9.09 0.20 23.97
CA GLY A 252 9.29 -1.26 23.91
C GLY A 252 8.38 -1.96 22.89
N PHE A 253 8.43 -3.29 22.86
CA PHE A 253 7.68 -4.12 21.90
C PHE A 253 6.17 -3.85 21.92
N TYR A 254 5.54 -3.94 23.09
CA TYR A 254 4.09 -3.74 23.26
C TYR A 254 3.62 -2.37 22.79
N GLY A 255 4.38 -1.32 23.13
CA GLY A 255 4.05 0.04 22.75
C GLY A 255 4.04 0.24 21.24
N VAL A 256 5.07 -0.24 20.54
CA VAL A 256 5.17 -0.14 19.09
C VAL A 256 4.02 -0.87 18.40
N TYR A 257 3.69 -2.10 18.84
CA TYR A 257 2.60 -2.87 18.26
C TYR A 257 1.22 -2.24 18.51
N LEU A 258 0.97 -1.70 19.70
CA LEU A 258 -0.29 -1.02 20.01
C LEU A 258 -0.47 0.27 19.20
N ILE A 259 0.58 1.10 19.11
CA ILE A 259 0.55 2.32 18.30
C ILE A 259 0.28 1.99 16.84
N ALA A 260 0.95 0.97 16.30
CA ALA A 260 0.72 0.54 14.94
C ALA A 260 -0.71 0.02 14.71
N LEU A 261 -1.24 -0.78 15.65
CA LEU A 261 -2.61 -1.27 15.59
C LEU A 261 -3.63 -0.12 15.58
N CYS A 262 -3.41 0.92 16.40
CA CYS A 262 -4.22 2.13 16.38
C CYS A 262 -4.15 2.84 15.03
N MET A 263 -2.96 3.02 14.46
CA MET A 263 -2.79 3.67 13.15
C MET A 263 -3.46 2.89 12.02
N TYR A 264 -3.31 1.55 12.00
CA TYR A 264 -4.00 0.71 11.03
C TYR A 264 -5.51 0.75 11.20
N SER A 265 -6.01 0.78 12.44
CA SER A 265 -7.44 0.92 12.72
C SER A 265 -7.98 2.25 12.21
N VAL A 266 -7.24 3.35 12.39
CA VAL A 266 -7.58 4.66 11.82
C VAL A 266 -7.59 4.60 10.30
N SER A 267 -6.58 3.99 9.68
CA SER A 267 -6.52 3.81 8.21
C SER A 267 -7.74 3.02 7.70
N LEU A 268 -8.15 1.97 8.41
CA LEU A 268 -9.28 1.13 8.06
C LEU A 268 -10.61 1.88 8.21
N VAL A 269 -10.83 2.56 9.33
CA VAL A 269 -12.05 3.35 9.57
C VAL A 269 -12.16 4.48 8.55
N TYR A 270 -11.07 5.22 8.33
CA TYR A 270 -11.03 6.30 7.36
C TYR A 270 -11.23 5.77 5.93
N GLY A 271 -10.55 4.69 5.55
CA GLY A 271 -10.74 4.03 4.26
C GLY A 271 -12.18 3.53 4.06
N TYR A 272 -12.82 3.01 5.11
CA TYR A 272 -14.19 2.55 5.05
C TYR A 272 -15.20 3.69 4.84
N PHE A 273 -15.05 4.84 5.50
CA PHE A 273 -16.00 5.95 5.37
C PHE A 273 -15.73 6.86 4.16
N PHE A 274 -14.46 7.10 3.80
CA PHE A 274 -14.12 8.11 2.79
C PHE A 274 -13.89 7.53 1.38
N ILE A 275 -13.50 6.26 1.26
CA ILE A 275 -13.34 5.63 -0.06
C ILE A 275 -14.73 5.18 -0.56
N HIS A 276 -15.20 5.87 -1.59
CA HIS A 276 -16.40 5.52 -2.35
C HIS A 276 -15.99 4.94 -3.70
N ASP A 277 -16.69 3.90 -4.16
CA ASP A 277 -16.40 3.28 -5.44
C ASP A 277 -16.86 4.21 -6.59
N PRO A 278 -16.03 4.43 -7.64
CA PRO A 278 -16.30 5.43 -8.69
C PRO A 278 -17.64 5.24 -9.42
N LYS A 279 -18.19 4.03 -9.40
CA LYS A 279 -19.42 3.70 -10.13
C LYS A 279 -20.71 4.03 -9.38
N GLU A 280 -20.69 4.11 -8.05
CA GLU A 280 -21.85 4.56 -7.27
C GLU A 280 -22.23 6.00 -7.65
N GLU A 281 -21.23 6.89 -7.77
CA GLU A 281 -21.44 8.26 -8.25
C GLU A 281 -21.96 8.31 -9.70
N SER A 282 -21.51 7.41 -10.58
CA SER A 282 -21.98 7.41 -11.98
C SER A 282 -23.44 6.97 -12.13
N SER A 283 -23.90 6.00 -11.32
CA SER A 283 -25.29 5.57 -11.30
C SER A 283 -26.20 6.62 -10.66
N ASP A 284 -25.77 7.23 -9.55
CA ASP A 284 -26.57 8.26 -8.88
C ASP A 284 -26.62 9.55 -9.70
N ASN A 285 -25.52 9.96 -10.34
CA ASN A 285 -25.52 11.07 -11.29
C ASN A 285 -26.31 10.74 -12.57
N ALA A 286 -26.25 9.50 -13.08
CA ALA A 286 -27.08 9.08 -14.21
C ALA A 286 -28.57 9.03 -13.85
N ILE A 287 -28.95 8.61 -12.64
CA ILE A 287 -30.33 8.63 -12.14
C ILE A 287 -30.79 10.07 -11.90
N ALA A 288 -29.95 10.93 -11.33
CA ALA A 288 -30.24 12.35 -11.16
C ALA A 288 -30.36 13.10 -12.50
N GLN A 289 -29.55 12.74 -13.49
CA GLN A 289 -29.60 13.31 -14.84
C GLN A 289 -30.78 12.75 -15.66
N LYS A 290 -31.15 11.49 -15.47
CA LYS A 290 -32.35 10.87 -16.05
C LYS A 290 -33.63 11.42 -15.42
N SER A 291 -33.62 11.72 -14.12
CA SER A 291 -34.69 12.44 -13.41
C SER A 291 -34.85 13.88 -13.93
N LYS A 292 -33.74 14.62 -14.11
CA LYS A 292 -33.75 15.97 -14.71
C LYS A 292 -34.15 15.97 -16.19
N GLY A 293 -33.86 14.90 -16.94
CA GLY A 293 -34.29 14.70 -18.32
C GLY A 293 -35.77 14.32 -18.46
N PHE A 294 -36.33 13.58 -17.48
CA PHE A 294 -37.73 13.17 -17.48
C PHE A 294 -38.70 14.32 -17.12
N LEU A 295 -38.24 15.34 -16.39
CA LEU A 295 -39.00 16.55 -16.05
C LEU A 295 -38.99 17.64 -17.15
N ARG A 296 -38.30 17.42 -18.28
CA ARG A 296 -38.43 18.26 -19.49
C ARG A 296 -39.33 17.55 -20.50
N TRP A 297 -40.64 17.66 -20.31
CA TRP A 297 -41.63 17.36 -21.34
C TRP A 297 -41.57 18.47 -22.41
N PRO A 298 -41.44 18.17 -23.71
CA PRO A 298 -41.48 19.19 -24.75
C PRO A 298 -42.89 19.80 -24.81
N PRO A 299 -43.06 21.12 -25.05
CA PRO A 299 -44.39 21.70 -25.16
C PRO A 299 -45.14 21.05 -26.34
N TYR A 300 -46.35 20.58 -26.05
CA TYR A 300 -47.32 20.06 -27.02
C TYR A 300 -48.02 21.25 -27.71
N GLY A 301 -48.15 21.21 -29.04
CA GLY A 301 -48.88 22.18 -29.88
C GLY A 301 -48.04 22.59 -31.09
N ASP A 302 -48.47 22.53 -32.34
CA ASP A 302 -49.79 22.34 -32.94
C ASP A 302 -49.64 21.54 -34.24
N THR A 303 -50.53 20.57 -34.47
CA THR A 303 -50.90 20.14 -35.82
C THR A 303 -51.92 21.14 -36.37
N GLY A 304 -51.55 21.90 -37.39
CA GLY A 304 -52.46 22.80 -38.09
C GLY A 304 -51.92 23.21 -39.46
N LEU A 305 -52.63 22.74 -40.49
CA LEU A 305 -52.52 22.97 -41.95
C LEU A 305 -51.61 22.03 -42.74
#